data_AF-A0A951LJ80-F1
#
_entry.id   AF-A0A951LJ80-F1
#
_cell.length_a   1.000
_cell.length_b   1.000
_cell.length_c   1.000
_cell.angle_alpha   90.00
_cell.angle_beta   90.00
_cell.angle_gamma   90.00
#
_symmetry.space_group_name_H-M   'P 1'
#
loop_
_entity.id
_entity.type
_entity.pdbx_description
1 polymer ?
#
loop_
_entity_poly.entity_id
_entity_poly.type
_entity_poly.pdbx_seq_one_letter_code
_entity_poly.pdbx_strand_id
1 'polypeptide(L)'
;MTSHSSARGRISAVFLLIFLVTAFSYLKQRFVGNTPLRPVVSAVFRPVKIDTPSNLATWPWPKAKRDTPHRGVTHWITRDGDATVVEFFDFDFGTNPNLRFEIFDQDEIDQTPFDNKVDFWALGVGQAVRHLNTQFAAAHEGKVLAAWNGLFFGYDRKSHNRYAFHVAPVVLRGKVYYPGKNHRWTFGVKYQHGHPVFKTFFLPDPQTMAREFDYAAGSAQCLIKDGKPLKVQPFPPPGATPVPQPIKSTAEEAGYIPDFDHMKSCRASLGWSKDNRHLYLLFVKESDSESGSIQALHYGMPMGGGWMVSDVQHFWQAFGVPNAINSDAGDAAQLACLRADGKYDLVPPRLASSVMRMTFTPEFKGAPAGGAMMYLYVRDSHG
;
A
#
# COMPACT_ATOMS: atom_id res chain seq x y z
N MET A 1 38.64 -42.54 -22.89
CA MET A 1 38.81 -41.81 -21.61
C MET A 1 38.14 -40.45 -21.76
N THR A 2 36.94 -40.32 -21.18
CA THR A 2 36.04 -39.18 -21.31
C THR A 2 36.36 -38.12 -20.25
N SER A 3 36.58 -36.86 -20.66
CA SER A 3 36.79 -35.74 -19.73
C SER A 3 35.45 -35.02 -19.45
N HIS A 4 34.96 -35.21 -18.23
CA HIS A 4 33.87 -34.43 -17.65
C HIS A 4 34.46 -33.50 -16.60
N SER A 5 34.72 -32.23 -16.96
CA SER A 5 35.09 -31.20 -15.98
C SER A 5 34.96 -29.79 -16.56
N SER A 6 33.76 -29.19 -16.54
CA SER A 6 33.65 -27.71 -16.54
C SER A 6 32.31 -27.15 -16.04
N ALA A 7 31.27 -27.96 -15.84
CA ALA A 7 29.95 -27.44 -15.45
C ALA A 7 29.82 -27.02 -13.97
N ARG A 8 30.67 -27.52 -13.06
CA ARG A 8 30.55 -27.24 -11.61
C ARG A 8 31.09 -25.87 -11.19
N GLY A 9 31.96 -25.23 -11.98
CA GLY A 9 32.56 -23.94 -11.61
C GLY A 9 31.64 -22.73 -11.81
N ARG A 10 30.72 -22.78 -12.78
CA ARG A 10 29.85 -21.63 -13.11
C ARG A 10 28.62 -21.49 -12.21
N ILE A 11 28.14 -22.59 -11.64
CA ILE A 11 26.98 -22.57 -10.74
C ILE A 11 27.35 -21.92 -9.40
N SER A 12 28.53 -22.24 -8.84
CA SER A 12 28.97 -21.68 -7.55
C SER A 12 29.19 -20.16 -7.59
N ALA A 13 29.64 -19.59 -8.72
CA ALA A 13 29.85 -18.15 -8.85
C ALA A 13 28.54 -17.34 -8.87
N VAL A 14 27.49 -17.88 -9.49
CA VAL A 14 26.17 -17.23 -9.55
C VAL A 14 25.49 -17.24 -8.18
N PHE A 15 25.57 -18.36 -7.44
CA PHE A 15 25.06 -18.43 -6.08
C PHE A 15 25.80 -17.50 -5.12
N LEU A 16 27.13 -17.38 -5.24
CA LEU A 16 27.93 -16.46 -4.42
C LEU A 16 27.56 -15.00 -4.70
N LEU A 17 27.35 -14.62 -5.96
CA LEU A 17 26.97 -13.26 -6.33
C LEU A 17 25.55 -12.90 -5.84
N ILE A 18 24.59 -13.82 -5.99
CA ILE A 18 23.22 -13.62 -5.45
C ILE A 18 23.28 -13.46 -3.94
N PHE A 19 24.02 -14.33 -3.24
CA PHE A 19 24.16 -14.29 -1.78
C PHE A 19 24.80 -12.97 -1.31
N LEU A 20 25.84 -12.49 -2.01
CA LEU A 20 26.50 -11.21 -1.70
C LEU A 20 25.59 -10.01 -1.93
N VAL A 21 24.79 -10.00 -3.00
CA VAL A 21 23.85 -8.90 -3.29
C VAL A 21 22.71 -8.87 -2.26
N THR A 22 22.18 -10.02 -1.86
CA THR A 22 21.17 -10.10 -0.78
C THR A 22 21.76 -9.73 0.58
N ALA A 23 22.98 -10.16 0.88
CA ALA A 23 23.66 -9.82 2.14
C ALA A 23 23.98 -8.32 2.22
N PHE A 24 24.42 -7.69 1.12
CA PHE A 24 24.67 -6.24 1.09
C PHE A 24 23.38 -5.43 1.21
N SER A 25 22.30 -5.85 0.56
CA SER A 25 20.99 -5.19 0.68
C SER A 25 20.45 -5.29 2.12
N TYR A 26 20.64 -6.45 2.77
CA TYR A 26 20.29 -6.69 4.17
C TYR A 26 21.16 -5.89 5.16
N LEU A 27 22.47 -5.78 4.92
CA LEU A 27 23.39 -4.97 5.72
C LEU A 27 23.12 -3.47 5.60
N LYS A 28 22.75 -2.99 4.40
CA LYS A 28 22.43 -1.57 4.18
C LYS A 28 21.21 -1.12 4.97
N GLN A 29 20.20 -1.98 5.16
CA GLN A 29 19.05 -1.69 6.03
C GLN A 29 19.42 -1.67 7.53
N ARG A 30 20.42 -2.45 7.97
CA ARG A 30 20.80 -2.52 9.40
C ARG A 30 21.66 -1.35 9.88
N PHE A 31 22.38 -0.67 9.01
CA PHE A 31 23.31 0.41 9.41
C PHE A 31 22.73 1.82 9.39
N VAL A 32 21.49 2.02 8.92
CA VAL A 32 20.83 3.34 8.93
C VAL A 32 20.25 3.69 10.32
N GLY A 33 20.17 2.73 11.24
CA GLY A 33 19.42 2.91 12.49
C GLY A 33 20.15 3.48 13.71
N ASN A 34 21.48 3.57 13.78
CA ASN A 34 22.16 3.78 15.08
C ASN A 34 23.45 4.63 15.09
N THR A 35 23.76 5.40 14.05
CA THR A 35 24.90 6.33 14.14
C THR A 35 24.46 7.60 14.87
N PRO A 36 24.99 7.94 16.07
CA PRO A 36 24.72 9.23 16.69
C PRO A 36 25.31 10.33 15.79
N LEU A 37 24.43 11.08 15.13
CA LEU A 37 24.81 12.12 14.19
C LEU A 37 25.40 13.29 14.99
N ARG A 38 26.71 13.53 14.80
CA ARG A 38 27.37 14.73 15.31
C ARG A 38 26.68 15.97 14.74
N PRO A 39 26.44 17.02 15.55
CA PRO A 39 25.84 18.25 15.06
C PRO A 39 26.80 18.89 14.05
N VAL A 40 26.45 18.80 12.76
CA VAL A 40 27.08 19.61 11.72
C VAL A 40 26.62 21.05 11.95
N VAL A 41 27.60 21.93 12.07
CA VAL A 41 27.46 23.37 12.31
C VAL A 41 26.35 23.96 11.41
N SER A 42 25.43 24.69 12.04
CA SER A 42 24.28 25.38 11.43
C SER A 42 24.67 26.22 10.22
N ALA A 43 24.54 25.65 9.02
CA ALA A 43 24.14 26.45 7.88
C ALA A 43 22.69 26.87 8.13
N VAL A 44 22.40 28.16 8.02
CA VAL A 44 21.03 28.69 8.11
C VAL A 44 20.29 28.22 6.86
N PHE A 45 19.78 27.01 6.90
CA PHE A 45 18.89 26.49 5.86
C PHE A 45 17.58 27.28 5.96
N ARG A 46 17.21 27.96 4.87
CA ARG A 46 15.87 28.52 4.76
C ARG A 46 14.91 27.33 4.81
N PRO A 47 13.89 27.35 5.69
CA PRO A 47 12.94 26.25 5.77
C PRO A 47 12.30 26.05 4.40
N VAL A 48 12.49 24.86 3.81
CA VAL A 48 11.80 24.48 2.58
C VAL A 48 10.31 24.52 2.89
N LYS A 49 9.52 25.10 1.97
CA LYS A 49 8.07 25.12 2.09
C LYS A 49 7.54 23.70 1.84
N ILE A 50 7.43 22.93 2.91
CA ILE A 50 7.03 21.51 2.91
C ILE A 50 5.69 21.34 2.18
N ASP A 51 4.76 22.31 2.30
CA ASP A 51 3.38 22.21 1.80
C ASP A 51 3.16 22.65 0.35
N THR A 52 4.16 22.59 -0.53
CA THR A 52 3.91 22.85 -1.96
C THR A 52 3.33 21.59 -2.60
N PRO A 53 2.08 21.59 -3.09
CA PRO A 53 1.47 20.37 -3.63
C PRO A 53 2.21 19.82 -4.85
N SER A 54 2.17 18.52 -5.06
CA SER A 54 2.62 17.91 -6.32
C SER A 54 1.81 18.44 -7.52
N ASN A 55 2.47 18.61 -8.67
CA ASN A 55 1.78 19.03 -9.91
C ASN A 55 0.70 18.03 -10.34
N LEU A 56 0.89 16.75 -9.99
CA LEU A 56 -0.04 15.68 -10.30
C LEU A 56 -1.13 15.48 -9.22
N ALA A 57 -1.11 16.23 -8.11
CA ALA A 57 -2.17 16.23 -7.10
C ALA A 57 -3.43 17.00 -7.57
N THR A 58 -3.81 16.80 -8.83
CA THR A 58 -4.89 17.46 -9.56
C THR A 58 -5.61 16.44 -10.44
N TRP A 59 -6.76 16.80 -11.00
CA TRP A 59 -7.48 15.98 -11.97
C TRP A 59 -8.28 16.88 -12.93
N PRO A 60 -8.40 16.56 -14.24
CA PRO A 60 -7.81 15.42 -14.96
C PRO A 60 -6.32 15.60 -15.29
N TRP A 61 -5.62 14.49 -15.57
CA TRP A 61 -4.23 14.51 -16.08
C TRP A 61 -4.21 14.49 -17.61
N PRO A 62 -3.95 15.60 -18.32
CA PRO A 62 -4.11 15.66 -19.77
C PRO A 62 -3.13 14.78 -20.56
N LYS A 63 -2.00 14.40 -19.93
CA LYS A 63 -0.94 13.60 -20.54
C LYS A 63 -0.91 12.15 -20.04
N ALA A 64 -1.90 11.73 -19.26
CA ALA A 64 -1.95 10.35 -18.78
C ALA A 64 -2.23 9.39 -19.92
N LYS A 65 -1.49 8.28 -19.96
CA LYS A 65 -1.84 7.16 -20.82
C LYS A 65 -3.03 6.46 -20.19
N ARG A 66 -4.10 6.29 -20.98
CA ARG A 66 -5.32 5.60 -20.57
C ARG A 66 -5.43 4.24 -21.25
N ASP A 67 -5.83 3.22 -20.51
CA ASP A 67 -6.23 1.91 -21.04
C ASP A 67 -7.43 1.30 -20.28
N THR A 68 -7.91 0.16 -20.78
CA THR A 68 -9.08 -0.57 -20.26
C THR A 68 -8.74 -2.06 -20.25
N PRO A 69 -7.98 -2.55 -19.25
CA PRO A 69 -7.45 -3.91 -19.27
C PRO A 69 -8.53 -4.99 -19.12
N HIS A 70 -9.70 -4.61 -18.60
CA HIS A 70 -10.81 -5.51 -18.33
C HIS A 70 -12.14 -4.75 -18.42
N ARG A 71 -13.24 -5.44 -18.71
CA ARG A 71 -14.58 -4.84 -18.63
C ARG A 71 -14.83 -4.29 -17.23
N GLY A 72 -15.26 -3.03 -17.15
CA GLY A 72 -15.49 -2.32 -15.90
C GLY A 72 -14.22 -1.80 -15.23
N VAL A 73 -13.06 -1.87 -15.88
CA VAL A 73 -11.80 -1.32 -15.33
C VAL A 73 -11.20 -0.32 -16.31
N THR A 74 -11.06 0.93 -15.89
CA THR A 74 -10.26 1.93 -16.61
C THR A 74 -9.02 2.26 -15.80
N HIS A 75 -7.88 2.40 -16.46
CA HIS A 75 -6.61 2.70 -15.81
C HIS A 75 -5.92 3.87 -16.52
N TRP A 76 -5.35 4.77 -15.72
CA TRP A 76 -4.54 5.89 -16.16
C TRP A 76 -3.18 5.83 -15.48
N ILE A 77 -2.12 6.05 -16.25
CA ILE A 77 -0.76 6.16 -15.73
C ILE A 77 -0.07 7.40 -16.28
N THR A 78 0.62 8.12 -15.41
CA THR A 78 1.44 9.27 -15.79
C THR A 78 2.67 9.39 -14.90
N ARG A 79 3.58 10.30 -15.25
CA ARG A 79 4.84 10.52 -14.54
C ARG A 79 5.13 12.01 -14.42
N ASP A 80 5.53 12.46 -13.23
CA ASP A 80 5.95 13.84 -12.98
C ASP A 80 7.45 14.04 -13.31
N GLY A 81 7.90 15.29 -13.30
CA GLY A 81 9.30 15.67 -13.59
C GLY A 81 10.32 15.12 -12.59
N ASP A 82 9.91 14.83 -11.35
CA ASP A 82 10.75 14.19 -10.31
C ASP A 82 10.78 12.65 -10.40
N ALA A 83 10.28 12.12 -11.52
CA ALA A 83 10.13 10.71 -11.83
C ALA A 83 9.10 9.94 -10.99
N THR A 84 8.29 10.61 -10.15
CA THR A 84 7.12 10.03 -9.50
C THR A 84 6.16 9.47 -10.54
N VAL A 85 5.78 8.22 -10.39
CA VAL A 85 4.76 7.57 -11.22
C VAL A 85 3.45 7.57 -10.44
N VAL A 86 2.38 7.98 -11.10
CA VAL A 86 1.04 7.97 -10.50
C VAL A 86 0.11 7.16 -11.39
N GLU A 87 -0.59 6.23 -10.76
CA GLU A 87 -1.57 5.35 -11.37
C GLU A 87 -2.93 5.58 -10.73
N PHE A 88 -3.95 5.60 -11.56
CA PHE A 88 -5.33 5.75 -11.14
C PHE A 88 -6.18 4.68 -11.81
N PHE A 89 -6.98 3.97 -11.02
CA PHE A 89 -7.91 2.96 -11.50
C PHE A 89 -9.34 3.37 -11.16
N ASP A 90 -10.26 3.14 -12.09
CA ASP A 90 -11.70 3.21 -11.90
C ASP A 90 -12.28 1.80 -12.12
N PHE A 91 -12.84 1.24 -11.05
CA PHE A 91 -13.58 -0.01 -11.05
C PHE A 91 -15.09 0.30 -11.06
N ASP A 92 -15.73 0.18 -12.22
CA ASP A 92 -17.16 0.41 -12.43
C ASP A 92 -17.95 -0.90 -12.27
N PHE A 93 -18.52 -1.08 -11.07
CA PHE A 93 -19.36 -2.23 -10.72
C PHE A 93 -20.71 -2.21 -11.42
N GLY A 94 -21.13 -1.09 -12.02
CA GLY A 94 -22.32 -1.02 -12.86
C GLY A 94 -22.05 -1.55 -14.27
N THR A 95 -20.89 -1.22 -14.85
CA THR A 95 -20.46 -1.76 -16.13
C THR A 95 -20.14 -3.25 -16.04
N ASN A 96 -19.55 -3.69 -14.92
CA ASN A 96 -19.29 -5.10 -14.63
C ASN A 96 -19.80 -5.48 -13.22
N PRO A 97 -21.02 -6.05 -13.11
CA PRO A 97 -21.61 -6.42 -11.82
C PRO A 97 -20.93 -7.62 -11.14
N ASN A 98 -19.96 -8.24 -11.81
CA ASN A 98 -19.19 -9.38 -11.30
C ASN A 98 -17.92 -8.94 -10.56
N LEU A 99 -17.60 -7.64 -10.58
CA LEU A 99 -16.48 -7.13 -9.81
C LEU A 99 -16.73 -7.33 -8.31
N ARG A 100 -15.68 -7.73 -7.60
CA ARG A 100 -15.67 -7.88 -6.14
C ARG A 100 -14.42 -7.24 -5.58
N PHE A 101 -14.60 -6.29 -4.67
CA PHE A 101 -13.59 -5.84 -3.71
C PHE A 101 -13.58 -6.76 -2.48
N GLU A 102 -12.40 -7.24 -2.11
CA GLU A 102 -12.20 -8.18 -1.00
C GLU A 102 -10.84 -7.91 -0.33
N ILE A 103 -10.60 -8.58 0.80
CA ILE A 103 -9.35 -8.53 1.56
C ILE A 103 -8.78 -9.94 1.68
N PHE A 104 -7.50 -10.09 1.38
CA PHE A 104 -6.72 -11.29 1.61
C PHE A 104 -5.75 -11.02 2.75
N ASP A 105 -5.72 -11.92 3.74
CA ASP A 105 -4.86 -11.83 4.91
C ASP A 105 -3.90 -13.02 4.91
N GLN A 106 -2.59 -12.78 4.88
CA GLN A 106 -1.60 -13.84 4.85
C GLN A 106 -1.72 -14.78 6.06
N ASP A 107 -2.14 -14.25 7.21
CA ASP A 107 -2.32 -15.02 8.44
C ASP A 107 -3.38 -16.13 8.24
N GLU A 108 -4.34 -15.96 7.34
CA GLU A 108 -5.39 -16.98 7.10
C GLU A 108 -4.85 -18.28 6.49
N ILE A 109 -3.64 -18.28 5.92
CA ILE A 109 -3.05 -19.41 5.21
C ILE A 109 -1.68 -19.85 5.73
N ASP A 110 -1.20 -19.28 6.84
CA ASP A 110 0.09 -19.68 7.39
C ASP A 110 -0.02 -20.95 8.28
N GLN A 111 1.03 -21.27 9.05
CA GLN A 111 1.07 -22.48 9.86
C GLN A 111 0.15 -22.43 11.09
N THR A 112 -0.19 -21.24 11.58
CA THR A 112 -1.04 -21.02 12.77
C THR A 112 -2.10 -19.97 12.46
N PRO A 113 -3.15 -20.32 11.70
CA PRO A 113 -4.04 -19.31 11.15
C PRO A 113 -4.72 -18.43 12.20
N PHE A 114 -4.72 -17.12 11.93
CA PHE A 114 -5.34 -16.07 12.73
C PHE A 114 -4.69 -15.86 14.12
N ASP A 115 -3.39 -16.15 14.27
CA ASP A 115 -2.65 -15.90 15.52
C ASP A 115 -2.10 -14.46 15.64
N ASN A 116 -2.34 -13.64 14.62
CA ASN A 116 -1.88 -12.27 14.44
C ASN A 116 -0.36 -12.16 14.25
N LYS A 117 0.29 -13.16 13.65
CA LYS A 117 1.74 -13.17 13.50
C LYS A 117 2.19 -13.86 12.20
N VAL A 118 2.47 -13.04 11.19
CA VAL A 118 2.95 -13.55 9.90
C VAL A 118 4.43 -13.29 9.68
N ASP A 119 5.11 -14.17 8.94
CA ASP A 119 6.45 -13.87 8.41
C ASP A 119 6.33 -12.84 7.27
N PHE A 120 6.80 -11.61 7.54
CA PHE A 120 6.67 -10.45 6.67
C PHE A 120 7.28 -10.67 5.27
N TRP A 121 8.26 -11.56 5.16
CA TRP A 121 8.96 -11.83 3.90
C TRP A 121 8.44 -13.05 3.14
N ALA A 122 7.45 -13.76 3.68
CA ALA A 122 7.00 -15.02 3.08
C ALA A 122 6.19 -14.81 1.79
N LEU A 123 5.36 -13.76 1.71
CA LEU A 123 4.51 -13.50 0.54
C LEU A 123 4.60 -12.03 0.11
N GLY A 124 4.78 -11.80 -1.20
CA GLY A 124 4.56 -10.50 -1.83
C GLY A 124 3.23 -10.50 -2.60
N VAL A 125 2.84 -9.35 -3.14
CA VAL A 125 1.56 -9.20 -3.86
C VAL A 125 1.43 -10.16 -5.03
N GLY A 126 2.53 -10.48 -5.72
CA GLY A 126 2.52 -11.46 -6.81
C GLY A 126 2.20 -12.88 -6.32
N GLN A 127 2.77 -13.30 -5.19
CA GLN A 127 2.47 -14.60 -4.58
C GLN A 127 1.03 -14.64 -4.05
N ALA A 128 0.54 -13.55 -3.45
CA ALA A 128 -0.85 -13.43 -3.01
C ALA A 128 -1.82 -13.56 -4.19
N VAL A 129 -1.58 -12.82 -5.29
CA VAL A 129 -2.41 -12.92 -6.52
C VAL A 129 -2.36 -14.33 -7.11
N ARG A 130 -1.18 -14.96 -7.16
CA ARG A 130 -1.07 -16.35 -7.62
C ARG A 130 -1.88 -17.29 -6.73
N HIS A 131 -1.76 -17.16 -5.40
CA HIS A 131 -2.51 -17.98 -4.44
C HIS A 131 -4.02 -17.82 -4.66
N LEU A 132 -4.51 -16.58 -4.76
CA LEU A 132 -5.92 -16.27 -5.02
C LEU A 132 -6.42 -16.87 -6.35
N ASN A 133 -5.66 -16.71 -7.43
CA ASN A 133 -6.03 -17.20 -8.76
C ASN A 133 -5.93 -18.73 -8.93
N THR A 134 -5.17 -19.45 -8.08
CA THR A 134 -4.92 -20.89 -8.26
C THR A 134 -5.53 -21.76 -7.17
N GLN A 135 -5.41 -21.37 -5.91
CA GLN A 135 -5.84 -22.18 -4.76
C GLN A 135 -7.24 -21.77 -4.29
N PHE A 136 -7.58 -20.49 -4.38
CA PHE A 136 -8.92 -20.01 -4.05
C PHE A 136 -9.91 -20.16 -5.21
N ALA A 137 -9.45 -20.10 -6.46
CA ALA A 137 -10.30 -20.23 -7.65
C ALA A 137 -11.10 -21.54 -7.73
N ALA A 138 -10.63 -22.63 -7.13
CA ALA A 138 -11.38 -23.89 -7.06
C ALA A 138 -12.61 -23.81 -6.14
N ALA A 139 -12.63 -22.86 -5.20
CA ALA A 139 -13.75 -22.62 -4.28
C ALA A 139 -14.50 -21.32 -4.57
N HIS A 140 -13.86 -20.36 -5.23
CA HIS A 140 -14.34 -18.99 -5.46
C HIS A 140 -13.97 -18.62 -6.90
N GLU A 141 -14.82 -18.95 -7.86
CA GLU A 141 -14.64 -18.63 -9.28
C GLU A 141 -14.25 -17.15 -9.43
N GLY A 142 -13.13 -16.87 -10.10
CA GLY A 142 -12.76 -15.51 -10.45
C GLY A 142 -11.27 -15.22 -10.62
N LYS A 143 -10.98 -14.08 -11.26
CA LYS A 143 -9.64 -13.61 -11.62
C LYS A 143 -9.35 -12.28 -10.95
N VAL A 144 -8.23 -12.20 -10.23
CA VAL A 144 -7.77 -10.94 -9.64
C VAL A 144 -7.37 -9.96 -10.74
N LEU A 145 -7.96 -8.77 -10.73
CA LEU A 145 -7.70 -7.71 -11.70
C LEU A 145 -6.67 -6.71 -11.18
N ALA A 146 -6.72 -6.41 -9.88
CA ALA A 146 -5.73 -5.59 -9.20
C ALA A 146 -5.62 -6.00 -7.73
N ALA A 147 -4.41 -6.01 -7.18
CA ALA A 147 -4.14 -6.20 -5.77
C ALA A 147 -3.03 -5.27 -5.31
N TRP A 148 -3.13 -4.74 -4.09
CA TRP A 148 -2.14 -3.86 -3.49
C TRP A 148 -2.10 -4.07 -1.98
N ASN A 149 -1.06 -3.57 -1.33
CA ASN A 149 -0.93 -3.70 0.12
C ASN A 149 -2.10 -3.04 0.86
N GLY A 150 -2.46 -3.62 2.01
CA GLY A 150 -3.61 -3.19 2.80
C GLY A 150 -3.38 -1.98 3.69
N LEU A 151 -4.20 -1.90 4.74
CA LEU A 151 -4.07 -0.88 5.78
C LEU A 151 -2.88 -1.21 6.71
N PHE A 152 -2.57 -0.25 7.57
CA PHE A 152 -1.38 -0.26 8.41
C PHE A 152 -1.29 -1.48 9.33
N PHE A 153 -0.07 -1.98 9.48
CA PHE A 153 0.31 -3.08 10.37
C PHE A 153 1.56 -2.71 11.18
N GLY A 154 1.94 -3.58 12.12
CA GLY A 154 3.10 -3.41 12.99
C GLY A 154 4.18 -4.46 12.70
N TYR A 155 5.40 -4.18 13.14
CA TYR A 155 6.53 -5.10 13.07
C TYR A 155 7.01 -5.49 14.47
N ASP A 156 7.34 -6.76 14.68
CA ASP A 156 8.05 -7.18 15.88
C ASP A 156 9.54 -6.80 15.77
N ARG A 157 9.90 -5.68 16.40
CA ARG A 157 11.27 -5.18 16.47
C ARG A 157 12.25 -6.16 17.12
N LYS A 158 11.79 -7.01 18.05
CA LYS A 158 12.65 -8.02 18.70
C LYS A 158 13.08 -9.11 17.71
N SER A 159 12.24 -9.38 16.72
CA SER A 159 12.51 -10.33 15.64
C SER A 159 13.31 -9.74 14.48
N HIS A 160 13.92 -8.55 14.64
CA HIS A 160 14.52 -7.78 13.54
C HIS A 160 13.53 -7.54 12.38
N ASN A 161 12.28 -7.23 12.71
CA ASN A 161 11.19 -7.00 11.75
C ASN A 161 10.88 -8.20 10.84
N ARG A 162 11.20 -9.42 11.29
CA ARG A 162 10.81 -10.63 10.56
C ARG A 162 9.31 -10.85 10.60
N TYR A 163 8.69 -10.63 11.77
CA TYR A 163 7.26 -10.85 11.94
C TYR A 163 6.48 -9.53 11.87
N ALA A 164 5.33 -9.60 11.20
CA ALA A 164 4.33 -8.54 11.13
C ALA A 164 3.05 -8.95 11.88
N PHE A 165 2.30 -7.96 12.38
CA PHE A 165 1.05 -8.17 13.11
C PHE A 165 0.05 -7.04 12.83
N HIS A 166 -1.24 -7.35 12.87
CA HIS A 166 -2.30 -6.35 12.73
C HIS A 166 -2.35 -5.45 13.95
N VAL A 167 -2.39 -4.13 13.71
CA VAL A 167 -2.54 -3.11 14.77
C VAL A 167 -3.99 -2.72 15.02
N ALA A 168 -4.94 -3.28 14.26
CA ALA A 168 -6.37 -3.05 14.42
C ALA A 168 -7.18 -4.27 13.93
N PRO A 169 -8.47 -4.38 14.28
CA PRO A 169 -9.30 -5.49 13.85
C PRO A 169 -9.48 -5.55 12.32
N VAL A 170 -9.65 -6.77 11.82
CA VAL A 170 -9.90 -7.07 10.40
C VAL A 170 -11.20 -7.87 10.30
N VAL A 171 -12.03 -7.57 9.31
CA VAL A 171 -13.22 -8.35 8.97
C VAL A 171 -12.92 -9.11 7.68
N LEU A 172 -13.04 -10.43 7.73
CA LEU A 172 -12.94 -11.30 6.56
C LEU A 172 -14.20 -12.15 6.50
N ARG A 173 -14.92 -12.06 5.38
CA ARG A 173 -16.17 -12.81 5.14
C ARG A 173 -17.18 -12.64 6.29
N GLY A 174 -17.34 -11.41 6.77
CA GLY A 174 -18.28 -11.03 7.84
C GLY A 174 -17.85 -11.41 9.27
N LYS A 175 -16.68 -12.03 9.44
CA LYS A 175 -16.14 -12.39 10.76
C LYS A 175 -15.00 -11.46 11.16
N VAL A 176 -15.04 -10.98 12.40
CA VAL A 176 -14.01 -10.12 12.97
C VAL A 176 -12.87 -10.97 13.54
N TYR A 177 -11.65 -10.59 13.19
CA TYR A 177 -10.39 -11.14 13.67
C TYR A 177 -9.56 -10.06 14.35
N TYR A 178 -8.62 -10.49 15.19
CA TYR A 178 -7.67 -9.64 15.93
C TYR A 178 -8.36 -8.48 16.67
N PRO A 179 -9.22 -8.76 17.66
CA PRO A 179 -9.88 -7.72 18.44
C PRO A 179 -8.86 -6.96 19.31
N GLY A 180 -8.14 -6.03 18.68
CA GLY A 180 -7.19 -5.10 19.28
C GLY A 180 -7.75 -3.68 19.35
N LYS A 181 -6.95 -2.75 19.88
CA LYS A 181 -7.33 -1.34 19.91
C LYS A 181 -7.15 -0.75 18.52
N ASN A 182 -8.25 -0.33 17.88
CA ASN A 182 -8.16 0.60 16.76
C ASN A 182 -7.86 2.00 17.31
N HIS A 183 -7.02 2.76 16.60
CA HIS A 183 -6.65 4.13 16.96
C HIS A 183 -7.12 5.18 15.94
N ARG A 184 -7.72 4.73 14.83
CA ARG A 184 -8.15 5.57 13.70
C ARG A 184 -9.46 5.05 13.08
N TRP A 185 -9.64 5.26 11.78
CA TRP A 185 -10.83 4.86 11.05
C TRP A 185 -10.78 3.39 10.65
N THR A 186 -11.94 2.82 10.40
CA THR A 186 -12.13 1.53 9.74
C THR A 186 -12.72 1.78 8.36
N PHE A 187 -12.19 1.12 7.33
CA PHE A 187 -12.74 1.12 5.97
C PHE A 187 -13.08 -0.31 5.54
N GLY A 188 -14.13 -0.44 4.73
CA GLY A 188 -14.48 -1.71 4.14
C GLY A 188 -15.69 -1.65 3.23
N VAL A 189 -16.18 -2.83 2.87
CA VAL A 189 -17.35 -3.05 2.01
C VAL A 189 -18.36 -3.98 2.69
N LYS A 190 -19.63 -3.72 2.45
CA LYS A 190 -20.74 -4.67 2.64
C LYS A 190 -21.38 -4.95 1.29
N TYR A 191 -21.61 -6.21 0.96
CA TYR A 191 -22.40 -6.57 -0.19
C TYR A 191 -23.87 -6.66 0.18
N GLN A 192 -24.68 -5.84 -0.47
CA GLN A 192 -26.13 -5.84 -0.33
C GLN A 192 -26.72 -6.23 -1.67
N HIS A 193 -27.40 -7.38 -1.72
CA HIS A 193 -27.98 -7.92 -2.96
C HIS A 193 -26.95 -8.06 -4.10
N GLY A 194 -25.70 -8.39 -3.75
CA GLY A 194 -24.61 -8.53 -4.71
C GLY A 194 -23.91 -7.23 -5.11
N HIS A 195 -24.36 -6.07 -4.62
CA HIS A 195 -23.74 -4.77 -4.90
C HIS A 195 -22.88 -4.30 -3.72
N PRO A 196 -21.69 -3.70 -3.97
CA PRO A 196 -20.84 -3.19 -2.91
C PRO A 196 -21.44 -1.91 -2.30
N VAL A 197 -21.31 -1.78 -0.98
CA VAL A 197 -21.56 -0.56 -0.23
C VAL A 197 -20.30 -0.27 0.59
N PHE A 198 -19.53 0.71 0.13
CA PHE A 198 -18.29 1.11 0.78
C PHE A 198 -18.57 2.08 1.92
N LYS A 199 -17.93 1.85 3.06
CA LYS A 199 -18.19 2.63 4.27
C LYS A 199 -16.91 2.90 5.04
N THR A 200 -16.95 3.97 5.81
CA THR A 200 -15.98 4.24 6.89
C THR A 200 -16.70 4.44 8.20
N PHE A 201 -16.13 3.91 9.28
CA PHE A 201 -16.56 4.18 10.65
C PHE A 201 -15.37 4.64 11.47
N PHE A 202 -15.59 5.63 12.33
CA PHE A 202 -14.59 6.06 13.29
C PHE A 202 -14.67 5.15 14.52
N LEU A 203 -13.60 4.39 14.78
CA LEU A 203 -13.48 3.50 15.95
C LEU A 203 -14.70 2.61 16.24
N PRO A 204 -15.25 1.86 15.26
CA PRO A 204 -16.38 0.97 15.51
C PRO A 204 -15.99 -0.16 16.47
N ASP A 205 -16.93 -0.59 17.31
CA ASP A 205 -16.78 -1.80 18.09
C ASP A 205 -16.83 -3.07 17.20
N PRO A 206 -16.36 -4.23 17.69
CA PRO A 206 -16.37 -5.47 16.91
C PRO A 206 -17.77 -5.91 16.43
N GLN A 207 -18.84 -5.69 17.20
CA GLN A 207 -20.19 -6.08 16.79
C GLN A 207 -20.68 -5.22 15.62
N THR A 208 -20.39 -3.92 15.67
CA THR A 208 -20.61 -2.99 14.57
C THR A 208 -19.80 -3.39 13.35
N MET A 209 -18.52 -3.75 13.51
CA MET A 209 -17.71 -4.24 12.39
C MET A 209 -18.29 -5.51 11.73
N ALA A 210 -18.69 -6.50 12.53
CA ALA A 210 -19.29 -7.76 12.02
C ALA A 210 -20.60 -7.53 11.27
N ARG A 211 -21.43 -6.58 11.74
CA ARG A 211 -22.70 -6.24 11.11
C ARG A 211 -22.52 -5.44 9.82
N GLU A 212 -21.65 -4.43 9.86
CA GLU A 212 -21.56 -3.41 8.82
C GLU A 212 -20.66 -3.77 7.66
N PHE A 213 -19.85 -4.83 7.77
CA PHE A 213 -18.87 -5.21 6.75
C PHE A 213 -18.85 -6.70 6.46
N ASP A 214 -18.60 -7.04 5.19
CA ASP A 214 -18.15 -8.38 4.81
C ASP A 214 -16.62 -8.44 4.75
N TYR A 215 -15.99 -7.34 4.32
CA TYR A 215 -14.55 -7.16 4.36
C TYR A 215 -14.22 -5.76 4.85
N ALA A 216 -13.35 -5.65 5.85
CA ALA A 216 -12.90 -4.36 6.38
C ALA A 216 -11.58 -4.50 7.12
N ALA A 217 -10.89 -3.38 7.31
CA ALA A 217 -9.77 -3.30 8.23
C ALA A 217 -9.77 -1.95 8.95
N GLY A 218 -9.30 -1.96 10.20
CA GLY A 218 -9.04 -0.75 10.98
C GLY A 218 -7.76 -0.02 10.56
N SER A 219 -7.42 1.03 11.31
CA SER A 219 -6.23 1.87 11.09
C SER A 219 -6.18 2.68 9.78
N ALA A 220 -7.28 2.81 9.04
CA ALA A 220 -7.34 3.69 7.87
C ALA A 220 -7.10 5.16 8.25
N GLN A 221 -6.51 5.94 7.35
CA GLN A 221 -6.55 7.41 7.42
C GLN A 221 -7.71 7.92 6.55
N CYS A 222 -8.79 8.42 7.14
CA CYS A 222 -9.94 8.92 6.36
C CYS A 222 -9.69 10.34 5.87
N LEU A 223 -9.44 10.53 4.57
CA LEU A 223 -9.07 11.83 4.02
C LEU A 223 -10.29 12.70 3.74
N ILE A 224 -11.33 12.12 3.15
CA ILE A 224 -12.58 12.79 2.79
C ILE A 224 -13.73 11.99 3.40
N LYS A 225 -14.69 12.67 4.03
CA LYS A 225 -15.93 12.09 4.54
C LYS A 225 -17.11 12.96 4.14
N ASP A 226 -18.10 12.37 3.48
CA ASP A 226 -19.32 13.04 3.02
C ASP A 226 -19.07 14.36 2.25
N GLY A 227 -18.04 14.35 1.38
CA GLY A 227 -17.62 15.47 0.55
C GLY A 227 -16.76 16.51 1.28
N LYS A 228 -16.43 16.29 2.56
CA LYS A 228 -15.63 17.22 3.35
C LYS A 228 -14.24 16.63 3.66
N PRO A 229 -13.15 17.38 3.46
CA PRO A 229 -11.83 16.95 3.90
C PRO A 229 -11.77 16.90 5.43
N LEU A 230 -11.22 15.82 5.98
CA LEU A 230 -10.87 15.74 7.40
C LEU A 230 -9.52 16.40 7.65
N LYS A 231 -9.29 16.82 8.89
CA LYS A 231 -8.08 17.54 9.27
C LYS A 231 -6.85 16.62 9.19
N VAL A 232 -5.93 16.94 8.30
CA VAL A 232 -4.56 16.42 8.32
C VAL A 232 -3.75 17.32 9.27
N GLN A 233 -2.97 16.75 10.19
CA GLN A 233 -2.14 17.57 11.07
C GLN A 233 -1.05 18.27 10.25
N PRO A 234 -0.64 19.50 10.60
CA PRO A 234 0.52 20.15 9.98
C PRO A 234 1.83 19.56 10.53
N PHE A 235 2.93 19.71 9.79
CA PHE A 235 4.25 19.28 10.28
C PHE A 235 4.60 20.06 11.56
N PRO A 236 5.08 19.39 12.63
CA PRO A 236 5.41 20.07 13.88
C PRO A 236 6.47 21.16 13.66
N PRO A 237 6.35 22.33 14.31
CA PRO A 237 7.36 23.37 14.22
C PRO A 237 8.70 22.88 14.82
N PRO A 238 9.86 23.40 14.36
CA PRO A 238 11.16 23.05 14.93
C PRO A 238 11.19 23.21 16.45
N GLY A 239 11.66 22.19 17.16
CA GLY A 239 11.71 22.17 18.63
C GLY A 239 10.41 21.76 19.33
N ALA A 240 9.34 21.47 18.59
CA ALA A 240 8.13 20.88 19.18
C ALA A 240 8.42 19.52 19.82
N THR A 241 7.81 19.28 20.98
CA THR A 241 7.92 17.98 21.66
C THR A 241 7.18 16.90 20.85
N PRO A 242 7.81 15.76 20.56
CA PRO A 242 7.14 14.65 19.90
C PRO A 242 5.90 14.19 20.68
N VAL A 243 4.80 13.96 19.97
CA VAL A 243 3.56 13.46 20.59
C VAL A 243 3.72 11.96 20.90
N PRO A 244 3.36 11.51 22.11
CA PRO A 244 3.43 10.09 22.47
C PRO A 244 2.61 9.20 21.51
N GLN A 245 3.20 8.08 21.10
CA GLN A 245 2.56 7.08 20.24
C GLN A 245 1.90 5.96 21.06
N PRO A 246 0.78 5.37 20.60
CA PRO A 246 0.03 5.73 19.39
C PRO A 246 -0.82 6.98 19.60
N ILE A 247 -0.88 7.84 18.58
CA ILE A 247 -1.75 9.03 18.60
C ILE A 247 -3.19 8.60 18.34
N LYS A 248 -4.06 8.85 19.31
CA LYS A 248 -5.50 8.67 19.14
C LYS A 248 -6.03 9.79 18.26
N SER A 249 -6.75 9.42 17.21
CA SER A 249 -7.42 10.39 16.34
C SER A 249 -8.77 10.78 16.90
N THR A 250 -9.36 11.85 16.38
CA THR A 250 -10.78 12.24 16.54
C THR A 250 -11.56 11.99 15.25
N ALA A 251 -12.89 12.12 15.29
CA ALA A 251 -13.75 11.94 14.11
C ALA A 251 -13.62 13.10 13.09
N GLU A 252 -12.97 14.18 13.46
CA GLU A 252 -12.69 15.34 12.60
C GLU A 252 -11.30 15.25 11.96
N GLU A 253 -10.47 14.30 12.40
CA GLU A 253 -9.09 14.12 11.95
C GLU A 253 -8.98 12.94 10.98
N ALA A 254 -8.10 13.11 9.99
CA ALA A 254 -7.85 12.07 9.01
C ALA A 254 -7.22 10.83 9.64
N GLY A 255 -6.40 11.03 10.66
CA GLY A 255 -5.77 9.99 11.44
C GLY A 255 -4.26 10.08 11.40
N TYR A 256 -3.69 10.87 12.30
CA TYR A 256 -2.29 11.29 12.20
C TYR A 256 -1.28 10.14 12.35
N ILE A 257 -0.25 10.14 11.50
CA ILE A 257 0.93 9.27 11.59
C ILE A 257 2.19 10.16 11.49
N PRO A 258 3.00 10.27 12.56
CA PRO A 258 4.21 11.09 12.53
C PRO A 258 5.17 10.66 11.43
N ASP A 259 5.88 11.65 10.88
CA ASP A 259 6.74 11.59 9.70
C ASP A 259 6.02 11.13 8.41
N PHE A 260 5.26 10.04 8.47
CA PHE A 260 4.53 9.48 7.34
C PHE A 260 3.56 10.48 6.71
N ASP A 261 2.89 11.33 7.47
CA ASP A 261 1.95 12.31 6.90
C ASP A 261 2.65 13.42 6.09
N HIS A 262 3.93 13.66 6.37
CA HIS A 262 4.67 14.84 5.89
C HIS A 262 5.84 14.50 4.99
N MET A 263 6.30 13.25 4.98
CA MET A 263 7.29 12.80 4.04
C MET A 263 6.65 12.61 2.66
N LYS A 264 7.37 12.93 1.59
CA LYS A 264 6.96 12.43 0.28
C LYS A 264 7.33 10.96 0.17
N SER A 265 6.36 10.12 -0.14
CA SER A 265 6.62 8.69 -0.35
C SER A 265 5.64 8.06 -1.33
N CYS A 266 5.76 6.77 -1.56
CA CYS A 266 4.73 5.98 -2.18
C CYS A 266 3.43 6.07 -1.37
N ARG A 267 2.29 6.09 -2.06
CA ARG A 267 0.95 6.15 -1.46
C ARG A 267 0.03 5.17 -2.13
N ALA A 268 -0.89 4.61 -1.37
CA ALA A 268 -2.03 3.86 -1.86
C ALA A 268 -3.26 4.45 -1.19
N SER A 269 -4.28 4.73 -1.98
CA SER A 269 -5.46 5.45 -1.50
C SER A 269 -6.68 5.04 -2.29
N LEU A 270 -7.82 4.99 -1.60
CA LEU A 270 -9.09 4.59 -2.18
C LEU A 270 -10.09 5.72 -2.06
N GLY A 271 -10.85 5.95 -3.13
CA GLY A 271 -12.03 6.80 -3.14
C GLY A 271 -13.22 6.02 -3.70
N TRP A 272 -14.45 6.45 -3.45
CA TRP A 272 -15.62 5.80 -4.06
C TRP A 272 -16.74 6.79 -4.34
N SER A 273 -17.56 6.48 -5.34
CA SER A 273 -18.70 7.30 -5.73
C SER A 273 -19.83 7.22 -4.68
N LYS A 274 -20.69 8.24 -4.67
CA LYS A 274 -21.80 8.35 -3.70
C LYS A 274 -22.80 7.19 -3.79
N ASP A 275 -23.00 6.68 -5.00
CA ASP A 275 -23.89 5.55 -5.31
C ASP A 275 -23.20 4.19 -5.14
N ASN A 276 -21.94 4.14 -4.70
CA ASN A 276 -21.10 2.94 -4.58
C ASN A 276 -20.89 2.17 -5.90
N ARG A 277 -21.23 2.77 -7.05
CA ARG A 277 -21.03 2.15 -8.35
C ARG A 277 -19.54 2.08 -8.72
N HIS A 278 -18.75 3.05 -8.28
CA HIS A 278 -17.34 3.15 -8.60
C HIS A 278 -16.48 3.05 -7.35
N LEU A 279 -15.46 2.20 -7.41
CA LEU A 279 -14.31 2.26 -6.52
C LEU A 279 -13.13 2.79 -7.32
N TYR A 280 -12.37 3.70 -6.71
CA TYR A 280 -11.20 4.30 -7.30
C TYR A 280 -9.96 3.91 -6.50
N LEU A 281 -8.89 3.52 -7.18
CA LEU A 281 -7.57 3.32 -6.56
C LEU A 281 -6.59 4.35 -7.12
N LEU A 282 -6.01 5.14 -6.24
CA LEU A 282 -4.84 5.96 -6.52
C LEU A 282 -3.60 5.25 -5.96
N PHE A 283 -2.60 5.03 -6.81
CA PHE A 283 -1.31 4.46 -6.43
C PHE A 283 -0.18 5.38 -6.88
N VAL A 284 0.64 5.83 -5.94
CA VAL A 284 1.79 6.70 -6.17
C VAL A 284 3.04 5.91 -5.90
N LYS A 285 3.97 5.87 -6.85
CA LYS A 285 5.29 5.25 -6.70
C LYS A 285 6.37 6.31 -6.82
N GLU A 286 7.10 6.51 -5.73
CA GLU A 286 8.21 7.46 -5.68
C GLU A 286 9.49 6.92 -6.35
N SER A 287 10.35 7.84 -6.77
CA SER A 287 11.69 7.54 -7.29
C SER A 287 12.73 7.36 -6.18
N ASP A 288 12.53 7.98 -5.00
CA ASP A 288 13.40 7.90 -3.82
C ASP A 288 12.92 6.84 -2.79
N SER A 289 13.19 7.02 -1.50
CA SER A 289 12.90 6.07 -0.42
C SER A 289 12.34 6.78 0.80
N GLU A 290 11.55 6.07 1.61
CA GLU A 290 11.05 6.61 2.88
C GLU A 290 12.16 7.15 3.77
N SER A 291 13.27 6.41 3.87
CA SER A 291 14.42 6.82 4.68
C SER A 291 15.03 8.14 4.20
N GLY A 292 15.15 8.32 2.88
CA GLY A 292 15.64 9.55 2.27
C GLY A 292 14.71 10.72 2.55
N SER A 293 13.40 10.51 2.39
CA SER A 293 12.38 11.54 2.63
C SER A 293 12.25 11.93 4.10
N ILE A 294 12.33 10.98 5.04
CA ILE A 294 12.34 11.27 6.48
C ILE A 294 13.58 12.09 6.85
N GLN A 295 14.76 11.70 6.32
CA GLN A 295 15.98 12.46 6.56
C GLN A 295 15.85 13.88 6.00
N ALA A 296 15.38 14.04 4.76
CA ALA A 296 15.17 15.35 4.17
C ALA A 296 14.18 16.20 4.99
N LEU A 297 13.06 15.61 5.44
CA LEU A 297 12.08 16.25 6.29
C LEU A 297 12.70 16.78 7.59
N HIS A 298 13.46 15.96 8.32
CA HIS A 298 14.06 16.33 9.61
C HIS A 298 15.18 17.37 9.49
N TYR A 299 15.91 17.38 8.37
CA TYR A 299 16.97 18.35 8.11
C TYR A 299 16.52 19.58 7.30
N GLY A 300 15.22 19.68 6.98
CA GLY A 300 14.69 20.79 6.18
C GLY A 300 15.26 20.84 4.75
N MET A 301 15.62 19.68 4.19
CA MET A 301 16.10 19.53 2.82
C MET A 301 14.93 19.28 1.85
N PRO A 302 15.10 19.57 0.55
CA PRO A 302 14.11 19.18 -0.45
C PRO A 302 13.91 17.65 -0.48
N MET A 303 12.66 17.20 -0.40
CA MET A 303 12.27 15.81 -0.61
C MET A 303 12.12 15.50 -2.10
N GLY A 304 12.60 14.34 -2.55
CA GLY A 304 12.56 13.92 -3.96
C GLY A 304 11.49 12.87 -4.23
N GLY A 305 10.67 13.08 -5.27
CA GLY A 305 9.64 12.12 -5.67
C GLY A 305 8.53 11.92 -4.63
N GLY A 306 7.48 11.19 -4.99
CA GLY A 306 6.41 10.78 -4.08
C GLY A 306 5.44 11.90 -3.67
N TRP A 307 4.42 11.52 -2.91
CA TRP A 307 3.36 12.41 -2.42
C TRP A 307 3.30 12.41 -0.89
N MET A 308 2.94 13.54 -0.30
CA MET A 308 2.52 13.63 1.10
C MET A 308 1.05 13.22 1.26
N VAL A 309 0.57 13.07 2.49
CA VAL A 309 -0.87 12.80 2.73
C VAL A 309 -1.76 13.97 2.27
N SER A 310 -1.27 15.21 2.40
CA SER A 310 -1.97 16.39 1.90
C SER A 310 -2.12 16.39 0.37
N ASP A 311 -1.11 15.92 -0.38
CA ASP A 311 -1.21 15.75 -1.85
C ASP A 311 -2.32 14.75 -2.22
N VAL A 312 -2.39 13.62 -1.52
CA VAL A 312 -3.44 12.61 -1.71
C VAL A 312 -4.83 13.22 -1.44
N GLN A 313 -4.97 14.01 -0.36
CA GLN A 313 -6.23 14.68 -0.06
C GLN A 313 -6.60 15.71 -1.14
N HIS A 314 -5.65 16.55 -1.58
CA HIS A 314 -5.87 17.50 -2.67
C HIS A 314 -6.32 16.82 -3.97
N PHE A 315 -5.70 15.69 -4.32
CA PHE A 315 -6.13 14.91 -5.48
C PHE A 315 -7.60 14.48 -5.37
N TRP A 316 -8.02 13.92 -4.24
CA TRP A 316 -9.41 13.49 -4.07
C TRP A 316 -10.41 14.64 -4.06
N GLN A 317 -10.02 15.80 -3.53
CA GLN A 317 -10.82 17.02 -3.62
C GLN A 317 -10.97 17.46 -5.08
N ALA A 318 -9.89 17.44 -5.87
CA ALA A 318 -9.91 17.79 -7.29
C ALA A 318 -10.71 16.79 -8.12
N PHE A 319 -10.61 15.49 -7.81
CA PHE A 319 -11.37 14.42 -8.45
C PHE A 319 -12.86 14.46 -8.09
N GLY A 320 -13.21 14.94 -6.88
CA GLY A 320 -14.59 15.19 -6.46
C GLY A 320 -15.30 13.97 -5.86
N VAL A 321 -14.58 13.07 -5.19
CA VAL A 321 -15.21 11.94 -4.48
C VAL A 321 -15.81 12.38 -3.14
N PRO A 322 -16.97 11.82 -2.73
CA PRO A 322 -17.55 12.08 -1.42
C PRO A 322 -16.77 11.45 -0.27
N ASN A 323 -16.01 10.38 -0.52
CA ASN A 323 -15.26 9.71 0.53
C ASN A 323 -13.95 9.17 -0.01
N ALA A 324 -12.90 9.23 0.82
CA ALA A 324 -11.60 8.66 0.49
C ALA A 324 -10.81 8.30 1.74
N ILE A 325 -9.93 7.30 1.61
CA ILE A 325 -8.98 6.88 2.64
C ILE A 325 -7.56 6.77 2.07
N ASN A 326 -6.55 7.03 2.89
CA ASN A 326 -5.18 6.62 2.63
C ASN A 326 -4.87 5.31 3.40
N SER A 327 -4.23 4.37 2.71
CA SER A 327 -3.78 3.10 3.28
C SER A 327 -2.29 3.13 3.59
N ASP A 328 -1.78 2.01 4.10
CA ASP A 328 -0.34 1.81 4.20
C ASP A 328 0.27 1.84 2.79
N ALA A 329 1.55 2.19 2.69
CA ALA A 329 2.29 2.22 1.43
C ALA A 329 3.79 2.32 1.74
N GLY A 330 4.42 3.49 1.50
CA GLY A 330 5.82 3.67 1.84
C GLY A 330 6.77 2.83 0.99
N ASP A 331 7.89 2.40 1.57
CA ASP A 331 8.81 1.47 0.94
C ASP A 331 8.18 0.07 0.79
N ALA A 332 7.09 -0.20 1.52
CA ALA A 332 6.29 -1.42 1.44
C ALA A 332 5.23 -1.38 0.31
N ALA A 333 5.03 -0.23 -0.33
CA ALA A 333 4.02 -0.05 -1.37
C ALA A 333 4.23 -1.01 -2.55
N GLN A 334 3.19 -1.77 -2.86
CA GLN A 334 3.20 -2.75 -3.93
C GLN A 334 1.85 -2.86 -4.62
N LEU A 335 1.89 -3.16 -5.92
CA LEU A 335 0.73 -3.27 -6.79
C LEU A 335 0.96 -4.41 -7.77
N ALA A 336 -0.05 -5.23 -7.99
CA ALA A 336 -0.14 -6.12 -9.14
C ALA A 336 -1.43 -5.80 -9.89
N CYS A 337 -1.36 -5.57 -11.20
CA CYS A 337 -2.54 -5.28 -12.01
C CYS A 337 -2.53 -6.06 -13.32
N LEU A 338 -3.71 -6.56 -13.70
CA LEU A 338 -3.93 -7.32 -14.92
C LEU A 338 -3.81 -6.38 -16.13
N ARG A 339 -3.18 -6.89 -17.18
CA ARG A 339 -3.05 -6.25 -18.48
C ARG A 339 -4.05 -6.86 -19.48
N ALA A 340 -4.34 -6.11 -20.53
CA ALA A 340 -5.20 -6.58 -21.63
C ALA A 340 -4.66 -7.85 -22.34
N ASP A 341 -3.34 -8.11 -22.30
CA ASP A 341 -2.71 -9.31 -22.87
C ASP A 341 -2.74 -10.53 -21.92
N GLY A 342 -3.44 -10.42 -20.78
CA GLY A 342 -3.58 -11.49 -19.80
C GLY A 342 -2.39 -11.64 -18.85
N LYS A 343 -1.31 -10.87 -19.04
CA LYS A 343 -0.16 -10.79 -18.10
C LYS A 343 -0.47 -9.81 -16.97
N TYR A 344 0.45 -9.70 -16.02
CA TYR A 344 0.37 -8.73 -14.92
C TYR A 344 1.55 -7.77 -14.97
N ASP A 345 1.30 -6.50 -14.71
CA ASP A 345 2.35 -5.61 -14.24
C ASP A 345 2.42 -5.68 -12.71
N LEU A 346 3.64 -5.69 -12.18
CA LEU A 346 3.93 -5.71 -10.75
C LEU A 346 4.86 -4.55 -10.41
N VAL A 347 4.43 -3.70 -9.49
CA VAL A 347 5.28 -2.74 -8.78
C VAL A 347 5.69 -3.39 -7.46
N PRO A 348 6.97 -3.79 -7.30
CA PRO A 348 7.42 -4.44 -6.09
C PRO A 348 7.60 -3.42 -4.94
N PRO A 349 7.57 -3.89 -3.69
CA PRO A 349 7.98 -3.05 -2.57
C PRO A 349 9.45 -2.67 -2.74
N ARG A 350 9.78 -1.42 -2.42
CA ARG A 350 11.14 -0.89 -2.52
C ARG A 350 12.09 -1.64 -1.58
N LEU A 351 11.57 -2.14 -0.46
CA LEU A 351 12.31 -3.00 0.46
C LEU A 351 12.82 -4.30 -0.18
N ALA A 352 12.18 -4.79 -1.24
CA ALA A 352 12.56 -6.03 -1.93
C ALA A 352 13.23 -5.82 -3.29
N SER A 353 12.96 -4.69 -3.96
CA SER A 353 13.52 -4.42 -5.29
C SER A 353 13.60 -2.93 -5.59
N SER A 354 14.69 -2.51 -6.25
CA SER A 354 14.83 -1.17 -6.83
C SER A 354 14.14 -1.01 -8.19
N VAL A 355 13.62 -2.09 -8.77
CA VAL A 355 12.94 -2.06 -10.05
C VAL A 355 11.54 -1.46 -9.86
N MET A 356 11.23 -0.42 -10.64
CA MET A 356 9.97 0.31 -10.51
C MET A 356 8.75 -0.47 -11.00
N ARG A 357 8.92 -1.36 -11.98
CA ARG A 357 7.86 -2.16 -12.57
C ARG A 357 8.43 -3.38 -13.27
N MET A 358 7.75 -4.50 -13.14
CA MET A 358 8.06 -5.78 -13.78
C MET A 358 6.81 -6.32 -14.46
N THR A 359 6.95 -7.15 -15.48
CA THR A 359 5.82 -7.85 -16.09
C THR A 359 5.95 -9.35 -15.84
N PHE A 360 4.87 -9.97 -15.38
CA PHE A 360 4.79 -11.37 -15.03
C PHE A 360 3.65 -12.09 -15.77
N THR A 361 3.82 -13.39 -16.00
CA THR A 361 2.70 -14.28 -16.31
C THR A 361 1.88 -14.56 -15.05
N PRO A 362 0.64 -15.09 -15.15
CA PRO A 362 -0.22 -15.36 -14.00
C PRO A 362 0.38 -16.28 -12.92
N GLU A 363 1.43 -17.04 -13.23
CA GLU A 363 2.12 -17.90 -12.27
C GLU A 363 3.08 -17.15 -11.35
N PHE A 364 3.37 -15.87 -11.62
CA PHE A 364 4.27 -15.01 -10.83
C PHE A 364 5.60 -15.68 -10.43
N LYS A 365 6.16 -16.50 -11.34
CA LYS A 365 7.41 -17.22 -11.07
C LYS A 365 8.56 -16.22 -10.87
N GLY A 366 9.17 -16.26 -9.69
CA GLY A 366 10.30 -15.38 -9.34
C GLY A 366 9.89 -13.94 -8.97
N ALA A 367 8.61 -13.69 -8.70
CA ALA A 367 8.17 -12.39 -8.18
C ALA A 367 8.87 -12.07 -6.84
N PRO A 368 9.22 -10.80 -6.56
CA PRO A 368 9.73 -10.40 -5.25
C PRO A 368 8.74 -10.71 -4.12
N ALA A 369 9.24 -11.09 -2.95
CA ALA A 369 8.42 -11.41 -1.79
C ALA A 369 8.36 -10.24 -0.79
N GLY A 370 7.40 -10.33 0.14
CA GLY A 370 7.22 -9.44 1.29
C GLY A 370 6.51 -8.12 0.99
N GLY A 371 6.57 -7.21 1.96
CA GLY A 371 6.07 -5.84 1.83
C GLY A 371 4.63 -5.62 2.31
N ALA A 372 3.93 -6.63 2.83
CA ALA A 372 2.64 -6.47 3.49
C ALA A 372 2.25 -7.79 4.17
N MET A 373 1.35 -7.75 5.14
CA MET A 373 0.65 -8.95 5.64
C MET A 373 -0.78 -9.09 5.12
N MET A 374 -1.35 -8.01 4.60
CA MET A 374 -2.73 -7.94 4.12
C MET A 374 -2.76 -7.25 2.77
N TYR A 375 -3.65 -7.71 1.90
CA TYR A 375 -3.82 -7.17 0.55
C TYR A 375 -5.28 -6.84 0.31
N LEU A 376 -5.53 -5.65 -0.23
CA LEU A 376 -6.83 -5.29 -0.81
C LEU A 376 -6.78 -5.68 -2.28
N TYR A 377 -7.87 -6.22 -2.80
CA TYR A 377 -7.92 -6.58 -4.21
C TYR A 377 -9.31 -6.43 -4.80
N VAL A 378 -9.32 -6.23 -6.13
CA VAL A 378 -10.51 -6.33 -6.96
C VAL A 378 -10.35 -7.53 -7.88
N ARG A 379 -11.36 -8.40 -7.93
CA ARG A 379 -11.45 -9.53 -8.86
C ARG A 379 -12.74 -9.48 -9.68
N ASP A 380 -12.75 -10.16 -10.82
CA ASP A 380 -13.97 -10.53 -11.52
C ASP A 380 -14.38 -11.94 -11.06
N SER A 381 -15.61 -12.13 -10.57
CA SER A 381 -16.09 -13.43 -10.09
C SER A 381 -16.56 -14.40 -11.17
N HIS A 382 -16.49 -14.05 -12.45
CA HIS A 382 -16.94 -14.91 -13.56
C HIS A 382 -15.83 -15.49 -14.45
N GLY A 383 -14.56 -15.13 -14.19
CA GLY A 383 -13.39 -15.74 -14.82
C GLY A 383 -13.05 -15.24 -16.22
#